data_AF-A0A2W6E467-F1
#
_entry.id   AF-A0A2W6E467-F1
#
_cell.length_a   1.000
_cell.length_b   1.000
_cell.length_c   1.000
_cell.angle_alpha   90.00
_cell.angle_beta   90.00
_cell.angle_gamma   90.00
#
_symmetry.space_group_name_H-M   'P 1'
#
loop_
_entity.id
_entity.type
_entity.pdbx_description
1 polymer ?
#
loop_
_entity_poly.entity_id
_entity_poly.type
_entity_poly.pdbx_seq_one_letter_code
_entity_poly.pdbx_strand_id
1 'polypeptide(L)'
;MGLAGTPASHSLTGSVPTRRAGMASGTADLQRDLGGAIMQSILGALLTTGYATAIARSVASAPNRGRITSSVQNQLEKSFAGTQQVAERYPQYATKISAAAKSAFLAGDQWAYAAAIIAVLLGAALVFALFPRKAAETALLVRYQAEDRR
;
A
#
# COMPACT_ATOMS: atom_id res chain seq x y z
N MET A 1 6.04 -10.27 -4.80
CA MET A 1 6.62 -11.40 -4.04
C MET A 1 7.34 -12.43 -4.91
N GLY A 2 6.97 -12.65 -6.18
CA GLY A 2 7.62 -13.68 -7.03
C GLY A 2 8.99 -13.34 -7.65
N LEU A 3 9.36 -12.05 -7.82
CA LEU A 3 10.61 -11.68 -8.51
C LEU A 3 11.74 -11.17 -7.58
N ALA A 4 11.42 -10.80 -6.34
CA ALA A 4 12.38 -10.20 -5.41
C ALA A 4 12.49 -10.93 -4.06
N GLY A 5 11.57 -11.86 -3.76
CA GLY A 5 11.61 -12.61 -2.51
C GLY A 5 12.77 -13.61 -2.44
N THR A 6 13.07 -14.28 -3.55
CA THR A 6 14.11 -15.31 -3.60
C THR A 6 15.55 -14.77 -3.63
N PRO A 7 15.90 -13.65 -4.32
CA PRO A 7 17.24 -13.08 -4.21
C PRO A 7 17.49 -12.37 -2.88
N ALA A 8 16.47 -11.71 -2.30
CA ALA A 8 16.59 -10.98 -1.04
C ALA A 8 16.85 -11.91 0.15
N SER A 9 16.17 -13.07 0.19
CA SER A 9 16.41 -14.10 1.22
C SER A 9 17.81 -14.72 1.13
N HIS A 10 18.39 -14.79 -0.07
CA HIS A 10 19.72 -15.38 -0.30
C HIS A 10 20.88 -14.45 0.09
N SER A 11 20.70 -13.12 0.04
CA SER A 11 21.68 -12.14 0.57
C SER A 11 21.66 -12.07 2.09
N LEU A 12 20.49 -12.26 2.73
CA LEU A 12 20.36 -12.19 4.20
C LEU A 12 20.99 -13.39 4.92
N THR A 13 20.89 -14.60 4.36
CA THR A 13 21.44 -15.82 4.97
C THR A 13 22.95 -15.98 4.78
N GLY A 14 23.58 -15.27 3.83
CA GLY A 14 25.02 -15.30 3.59
C GLY A 14 25.84 -14.31 4.42
N SER A 15 25.20 -13.36 5.12
CA SER A 15 25.85 -12.17 5.67
C SER A 15 26.06 -12.17 7.18
N VAL A 16 25.70 -13.24 7.90
CA VAL A 16 25.72 -13.23 9.37
C VAL A 16 26.31 -14.52 9.95
N PRO A 17 27.23 -14.40 10.91
CA PRO A 17 27.62 -15.49 11.80
C PRO A 17 26.47 -16.30 12.35
N THR A 18 26.56 -17.64 12.34
CA THR A 18 25.51 -18.57 12.82
C THR A 18 25.10 -18.29 14.27
N ARG A 19 25.98 -17.69 15.08
CA ARG A 19 25.75 -17.31 16.48
C ARG A 19 24.91 -16.03 16.67
N ARG A 20 24.67 -15.22 15.63
CA ARG A 20 23.85 -13.98 15.69
C ARG A 20 22.67 -13.94 14.70
N ALA A 21 22.48 -15.00 13.93
CA ALA A 21 21.40 -15.13 12.94
C ALA A 21 20.00 -14.90 13.53
N GLY A 22 19.75 -15.31 14.79
CA GLY A 22 18.48 -15.06 15.49
C GLY A 22 18.18 -13.59 15.77
N MET A 23 19.18 -12.76 16.14
CA MET A 23 18.98 -11.31 16.35
C MET A 23 18.84 -10.54 15.02
N ALA A 24 19.54 -10.99 13.98
CA ALA A 24 19.40 -10.43 12.64
C ALA A 24 18.02 -10.76 12.03
N SER A 25 17.51 -11.98 12.22
CA SER A 25 16.15 -12.35 11.78
C SER A 25 15.09 -11.54 12.52
N GLY A 26 15.21 -11.41 13.85
CA GLY A 26 14.22 -10.66 14.65
C GLY A 26 14.13 -9.18 14.25
N THR A 27 15.25 -8.54 13.92
CA THR A 27 15.24 -7.14 13.44
C THR A 27 14.72 -7.02 12.01
N ALA A 28 15.03 -7.98 11.13
CA ALA A 28 14.49 -8.04 9.78
C ALA A 28 12.97 -8.26 9.75
N ASP A 29 12.45 -9.13 10.62
CA ASP A 29 11.01 -9.35 10.76
C ASP A 29 10.31 -8.10 11.28
N LEU A 30 10.86 -7.42 12.29
CA LEU A 30 10.28 -6.17 12.78
C LEU A 30 10.27 -5.08 11.70
N GLN A 31 11.33 -4.98 10.90
CA GLN A 31 11.38 -4.04 9.77
C GLN A 31 10.34 -4.36 8.70
N ARG A 32 10.16 -5.65 8.38
CA ARG A 32 9.15 -6.11 7.42
C ARG A 32 7.74 -5.86 7.92
N ASP A 33 7.47 -6.16 9.20
CA ASP A 33 6.16 -5.97 9.81
C ASP A 33 5.82 -4.48 9.97
N LEU A 34 6.78 -3.66 10.41
CA LEU A 34 6.64 -2.21 10.49
C LEU A 34 6.41 -1.59 9.10
N GLY A 35 7.23 -1.97 8.12
CA GLY A 35 7.09 -1.50 6.74
C GLY A 35 5.74 -1.91 6.14
N GLY A 36 5.30 -3.15 6.39
CA GLY A 36 3.99 -3.64 5.99
C GLY A 36 2.85 -2.84 6.60
N ALA A 37 2.89 -2.57 7.91
CA ALA A 37 1.87 -1.80 8.62
C ALA A 37 1.77 -0.36 8.12
N ILE A 38 2.92 0.32 7.92
CA ILE A 38 2.95 1.69 7.39
C ILE A 38 2.34 1.74 5.98
N MET A 39 2.78 0.85 5.09
CA MET A 39 2.25 0.83 3.72
C MET A 39 0.76 0.50 3.69
N GLN A 40 0.31 -0.46 4.51
CA GLN A 40 -1.10 -0.82 4.60
C GLN A 40 -1.96 0.36 5.11
N SER A 41 -1.46 1.12 6.08
CA SER A 41 -2.12 2.33 6.57
C SER A 41 -2.23 3.42 5.48
N ILE A 42 -1.12 3.70 4.78
CA ILE A 42 -1.08 4.70 3.71
C ILE A 42 -2.05 4.31 2.58
N LEU A 43 -1.97 3.07 2.11
CA LEU A 43 -2.82 2.60 1.01
C LEU A 43 -4.30 2.58 1.40
N GLY A 44 -4.63 2.16 2.64
CA GLY A 44 -6.00 2.21 3.15
C GLY A 44 -6.55 3.64 3.25
N ALA A 45 -5.74 4.59 3.69
CA ALA A 45 -6.11 6.00 3.76
C ALA A 45 -6.33 6.61 2.36
N LEU A 46 -5.45 6.30 1.39
CA LEU A 46 -5.60 6.75 0.01
C LEU A 46 -6.85 6.16 -0.66
N LEU A 47 -7.12 4.87 -0.45
CA LEU A 47 -8.33 4.23 -0.96
C LEU A 47 -9.59 4.90 -0.41
N THR A 48 -9.64 5.12 0.90
CA THR A 48 -10.79 5.75 1.58
C THR A 48 -10.99 7.19 1.11
N THR A 49 -9.91 7.96 1.05
CA THR A 49 -9.95 9.38 0.62
C THR A 49 -10.32 9.49 -0.86
N GLY A 50 -9.74 8.65 -1.72
CA GLY A 50 -10.02 8.62 -3.15
C GLY A 50 -11.48 8.24 -3.44
N TYR A 51 -12.01 7.26 -2.70
CA TYR A 51 -13.42 6.88 -2.75
C TYR A 51 -14.34 8.06 -2.40
N ALA A 52 -14.15 8.68 -1.23
CA ALA A 52 -14.97 9.79 -0.78
C ALA A 52 -14.93 10.98 -1.77
N THR A 53 -13.74 11.30 -2.29
CA THR A 53 -13.56 12.38 -3.28
C THR A 53 -14.30 12.08 -4.59
N ALA A 54 -14.26 10.83 -5.07
CA ALA A 54 -14.95 10.45 -6.30
C ALA A 54 -16.48 10.43 -6.15
N ILE A 55 -16.99 10.01 -4.98
CA ILE A 55 -18.41 10.14 -4.64
C ILE A 55 -18.82 11.60 -4.59
N ALA A 56 -18.06 12.47 -3.90
CA ALA A 56 -18.35 13.89 -3.80
C ALA A 56 -18.44 14.55 -5.19
N ARG A 57 -17.53 14.19 -6.11
CA ARG A 57 -17.57 14.64 -7.52
C ARG A 57 -18.81 14.12 -8.25
N SER A 58 -19.17 12.85 -8.05
CA SER A 58 -20.37 12.25 -8.66
C SER A 58 -21.64 12.96 -8.20
N VAL A 59 -21.77 13.21 -6.89
CA VAL A 59 -22.86 13.98 -6.29
C VAL A 59 -22.88 15.42 -6.84
N ALA A 60 -21.69 16.04 -6.99
CA ALA A 60 -21.59 17.39 -7.51
C ALA A 60 -22.05 17.52 -8.97
N SER A 61 -21.80 16.50 -9.79
CA SER A 61 -22.23 16.42 -11.19
C SER A 61 -23.67 15.94 -11.39
N ALA A 62 -24.37 15.55 -10.32
CA ALA A 62 -25.70 14.96 -10.44
C ALA A 62 -26.74 16.02 -10.85
N PRO A 63 -27.61 15.76 -11.85
CA PRO A 63 -28.65 16.69 -12.28
C PRO A 63 -29.61 17.10 -11.15
N ASN A 64 -29.80 16.20 -10.18
CA ASN A 64 -30.70 16.38 -9.04
C ASN A 64 -29.94 16.74 -7.75
N ARG A 65 -28.76 17.38 -7.84
CA ARG A 65 -27.94 17.72 -6.66
C ARG A 65 -28.75 18.43 -5.57
N GLY A 66 -29.66 19.33 -5.93
CA GLY A 66 -30.52 20.04 -4.97
C GLY A 66 -31.46 19.16 -4.15
N ARG A 67 -31.66 17.89 -4.54
CA ARG A 67 -32.46 16.89 -3.81
C ARG A 67 -31.61 15.97 -2.92
N ILE A 68 -30.27 16.04 -3.04
CA ILE A 68 -29.35 15.24 -2.25
C ILE A 68 -29.05 16.00 -0.97
N THR A 69 -29.55 15.52 0.16
CA THR A 69 -29.27 16.12 1.46
C THR A 69 -27.85 15.83 1.90
N SER A 70 -27.31 16.68 2.78
CA SER A 70 -25.97 16.51 3.37
C SER A 70 -25.83 15.17 4.10
N SER A 71 -26.91 14.67 4.70
CA SER A 71 -26.94 13.35 5.36
C SER A 71 -26.76 12.20 4.36
N VAL A 72 -27.43 12.26 3.20
CA VAL A 72 -27.30 11.23 2.16
C VAL A 72 -25.91 11.27 1.55
N GLN A 73 -25.40 12.48 1.25
CA GLN A 73 -24.03 12.64 0.77
C GLN A 73 -23.01 12.06 1.75
N ASN A 74 -23.12 12.38 3.04
CA ASN A 74 -22.22 11.84 4.06
C ASN A 74 -22.30 10.30 4.14
N GLN A 75 -23.50 9.70 3.99
CA GLN A 75 -23.63 8.24 3.92
C GLN A 75 -22.97 7.63 2.69
N LEU A 76 -23.08 8.29 1.53
CA LEU A 76 -22.45 7.85 0.29
C LEU A 76 -20.91 7.91 0.39
N GLU A 77 -20.36 8.97 0.98
CA GLU A 77 -18.90 9.16 1.09
C GLU A 77 -18.27 8.24 2.14
N LYS A 78 -19.00 7.88 3.20
CA LYS A 78 -18.46 7.15 4.35
C LYS A 78 -18.01 5.73 4.01
N SER A 79 -18.76 5.02 3.17
CA SER A 79 -18.36 3.68 2.72
C SER A 79 -19.18 3.17 1.53
N PHE A 80 -18.64 2.18 0.84
CA PHE A 80 -19.35 1.43 -0.18
C PHE A 80 -20.63 0.76 0.36
N ALA A 81 -20.57 0.18 1.56
CA ALA A 81 -21.73 -0.43 2.21
C ALA A 81 -22.82 0.61 2.51
N GLY A 82 -22.45 1.79 3.01
CA GLY A 82 -23.38 2.91 3.20
C GLY A 82 -24.02 3.35 1.89
N THR A 83 -23.25 3.33 0.80
CA THR A 83 -23.77 3.62 -0.54
C THR A 83 -24.78 2.60 -1.04
N GLN A 84 -24.56 1.30 -0.78
CA GLN A 84 -25.54 0.25 -1.13
C GLN A 84 -26.83 0.38 -0.31
N GLN A 85 -26.74 0.73 0.98
CA GLN A 85 -27.94 1.00 1.79
C GLN A 85 -28.76 2.18 1.24
N VAL A 86 -28.09 3.22 0.74
CA VAL A 86 -28.77 4.34 0.07
C VAL A 86 -29.40 3.86 -1.25
N ALA A 87 -28.74 2.97 -2.01
CA ALA A 87 -29.30 2.39 -3.23
C ALA A 87 -30.57 1.58 -2.95
N GLU A 88 -30.58 0.76 -1.90
CA GLU A 88 -31.76 0.00 -1.45
C GLU A 88 -32.93 0.91 -1.05
N ARG A 89 -32.62 2.02 -0.35
CA ARG A 89 -33.62 3.00 0.09
C ARG A 89 -34.20 3.83 -1.06
N TYR A 90 -33.47 3.95 -2.17
CA TYR A 90 -33.90 4.67 -3.37
C TYR A 90 -33.78 3.79 -4.63
N PRO A 91 -34.67 2.79 -4.81
CA PRO A 91 -34.57 1.81 -5.90
C PRO A 91 -34.51 2.43 -7.30
N GLN A 92 -35.24 3.54 -7.50
CA GLN A 92 -35.26 4.32 -8.73
C GLN A 92 -33.89 4.91 -9.14
N TYR A 93 -32.96 5.04 -8.18
CA TYR A 93 -31.60 5.51 -8.41
C TYR A 93 -30.53 4.44 -8.14
N ALA A 94 -30.92 3.22 -7.74
CA ALA A 94 -30.01 2.18 -7.27
C ALA A 94 -28.91 1.86 -8.29
N THR A 95 -29.25 1.70 -9.57
CA THR A 95 -28.26 1.42 -10.62
C THR A 95 -27.22 2.52 -10.75
N LYS A 96 -27.64 3.79 -10.67
CA LYS A 96 -26.74 4.95 -10.76
C LYS A 96 -25.85 5.07 -9.52
N ILE A 97 -26.44 4.86 -8.34
CA ILE A 97 -25.73 4.89 -7.06
C ILE A 97 -24.67 3.79 -7.02
N SER A 98 -25.02 2.55 -7.40
CA SER A 98 -24.08 1.43 -7.41
C SER A 98 -23.01 1.55 -8.50
N ALA A 99 -23.33 2.12 -9.66
CA ALA A 99 -22.34 2.42 -10.69
C ALA A 99 -21.33 3.48 -10.21
N ALA A 100 -21.82 4.56 -9.58
CA ALA A 100 -20.96 5.59 -8.99
C ALA A 100 -20.07 5.00 -7.87
N ALA A 101 -20.62 4.13 -7.03
CA ALA A 101 -19.87 3.44 -5.99
C ALA A 101 -18.72 2.60 -6.54
N LYS A 102 -18.97 1.82 -7.60
CA LYS A 102 -17.94 1.00 -8.26
C LYS A 102 -16.86 1.86 -8.90
N SER A 103 -17.26 2.92 -9.61
CA SER A 103 -16.32 3.87 -10.23
C SER A 103 -15.48 4.59 -9.18
N ALA A 104 -16.07 5.03 -8.08
CA ALA A 104 -15.37 5.67 -6.97
C ALA A 104 -14.36 4.73 -6.30
N PHE A 105 -14.70 3.45 -6.15
CA PHE A 105 -13.78 2.45 -5.61
C PHE A 105 -12.57 2.27 -6.53
N LEU A 106 -12.79 2.13 -7.84
CA LEU A 106 -11.72 2.05 -8.83
C LEU A 106 -10.84 3.31 -8.87
N ALA A 107 -11.44 4.49 -8.68
CA ALA A 107 -10.68 5.73 -8.59
C ALA A 107 -9.77 5.78 -7.35
N GLY A 108 -10.25 5.29 -6.20
CA GLY A 108 -9.43 5.13 -5.00
C GLY A 108 -8.28 4.13 -5.20
N ASP A 109 -8.54 3.03 -5.91
CA ASP A 109 -7.55 2.00 -6.22
C ASP A 109 -6.40 2.54 -7.10
N GLN A 110 -6.70 3.42 -8.07
CA GLN A 110 -5.66 4.07 -8.90
C GLN A 110 -4.68 4.91 -8.08
N TRP A 111 -5.16 5.64 -7.06
CA TRP A 111 -4.29 6.41 -6.16
C TRP A 111 -3.43 5.49 -5.30
N ALA A 112 -3.99 4.38 -4.82
CA ALA A 112 -3.24 3.38 -4.08
C ALA A 112 -2.12 2.75 -4.94
N TYR A 113 -2.40 2.36 -6.18
CA TYR A 113 -1.38 1.84 -7.08
C TYR A 113 -0.29 2.87 -7.41
N ALA A 114 -0.67 4.11 -7.69
CA ALA A 114 0.30 5.18 -7.95
C ALA A 114 1.27 5.37 -6.77
N ALA A 115 0.73 5.42 -5.55
CA ALA A 115 1.54 5.51 -4.34
C ALA A 115 2.45 4.29 -4.13
N ALA A 116 1.94 3.07 -4.40
CA ALA A 116 2.73 1.85 -4.32
C ALA A 116 3.89 1.85 -5.34
N ILE A 117 3.65 2.29 -6.58
CA ILE A 117 4.69 2.41 -7.61
C ILE A 117 5.77 3.40 -7.16
N ILE A 118 5.37 4.58 -6.67
CA ILE A 118 6.31 5.59 -6.16
C ILE A 118 7.15 5.02 -5.01
N ALA A 119 6.53 4.31 -4.06
CA ALA A 119 7.24 3.68 -2.95
C ALA A 119 8.29 2.66 -3.44
N VAL A 120 7.95 1.84 -4.43
CA VAL A 120 8.89 0.88 -5.04
C VAL A 120 10.05 1.61 -5.74
N LEU A 121 9.76 2.67 -6.49
CA LEU A 121 10.80 3.46 -7.19
C LEU A 121 11.74 4.15 -6.19
N LEU A 122 11.21 4.70 -5.10
CA LEU A 122 12.01 5.29 -4.03
C LEU A 122 12.89 4.24 -3.35
N GLY A 123 12.34 3.06 -3.06
CA GLY A 123 13.11 1.94 -2.52
C GLY A 123 14.23 1.50 -3.46
N ALA A 124 13.94 1.39 -4.76
CA ALA A 124 14.94 1.05 -5.77
C ALA A 124 16.04 2.12 -5.89
N ALA A 125 15.68 3.41 -5.89
CA ALA A 125 16.62 4.52 -5.91
C ALA A 125 17.52 4.54 -4.66
N LEU A 126 16.95 4.28 -3.49
CA LEU A 126 17.67 4.22 -2.21
C LEU A 126 18.68 3.07 -2.23
N VAL A 127 18.26 1.87 -2.65
CA VAL A 127 19.17 0.72 -2.80
C VAL A 127 20.27 1.05 -3.82
N PHE A 128 19.91 1.62 -4.97
CA PHE A 128 20.90 1.95 -6.01
C PHE A 128 21.93 2.98 -5.55
N ALA A 129 21.52 3.99 -4.77
CA ALA A 129 22.38 5.11 -4.36
C ALA A 129 23.17 4.85 -3.07
N LEU A 130 22.58 4.16 -2.09
CA LEU A 130 23.15 4.04 -0.73
C LEU A 130 23.73 2.65 -0.42
N PHE A 131 23.36 1.59 -1.15
CA PHE A 131 23.89 0.25 -0.87
C PHE A 131 25.21 -0.03 -1.61
N PRO A 132 26.13 -0.79 -1.00
CA PRO A 132 27.41 -1.14 -1.62
C PRO A 132 27.20 -1.98 -2.88
N ARG A 133 27.93 -1.66 -3.94
CA ARG A 133 27.96 -2.46 -5.19
C ARG A 133 28.55 -3.85 -4.92
N LYS A 134 28.24 -4.82 -5.79
CA LYS A 134 28.65 -6.24 -5.70
C LYS A 134 30.09 -6.49 -5.20
N ALA A 135 31.06 -5.71 -5.67
CA ALA A 135 32.46 -5.86 -5.25
C ALA A 135 32.69 -5.52 -3.77
N ALA A 136 32.08 -4.44 -3.28
CA ALA A 136 32.16 -4.03 -1.88
C ALA A 136 31.33 -4.94 -0.96
N GLU A 137 30.19 -5.44 -1.43
CA GLU A 137 29.40 -6.47 -0.74
C GLU A 137 30.25 -7.74 -0.51
N THR A 138 30.93 -8.23 -1.56
CA THR A 138 31.77 -9.42 -1.48
C THR A 138 32.95 -9.24 -0.51
N ALA A 139 33.59 -8.06 -0.52
CA ALA A 139 34.66 -7.74 0.42
C ALA A 139 34.18 -7.67 1.88
N LEU A 140 32.97 -7.15 2.12
CA LEU A 140 32.35 -7.15 3.46
C LEU A 140 32.09 -8.58 3.96
N LEU A 141 31.53 -9.44 3.12
CA LEU A 141 31.23 -10.83 3.45
C LEU A 141 32.48 -11.63 3.83
N VAL A 142 33.57 -11.47 3.06
CA VAL A 142 34.86 -12.10 3.36
C VAL A 142 35.42 -11.64 4.70
N ARG A 143 35.27 -10.35 5.03
CA ARG A 143 35.71 -9.80 6.33
C ARG A 143 34.91 -10.37 7.49
N TYR A 144 33.59 -10.50 7.36
CA TYR A 144 32.74 -11.11 8.39
C TYR A 144 33.06 -12.60 8.59
N GLN A 145 33.31 -13.35 7.52
CA GLN A 145 33.75 -14.75 7.63
C GLN A 145 35.11 -14.91 8.32
N ALA A 146 36.01 -13.93 8.17
CA ALA A 146 37.31 -13.93 8.84
C ALA A 146 37.21 -13.60 10.33
N GLU A 147 36.30 -12.69 10.71
CA GLU A 147 35.99 -12.39 12.12
C GLU A 147 35.34 -13.58 12.84
N ASP A 148 34.55 -14.38 12.12
CA ASP A 148 33.85 -15.53 12.67
C ASP A 148 34.72 -16.78 12.91
N ARG A 149 35.86 -16.86 12.22
CA ARG A 149 36.85 -17.93 12.40
C ARG A 149 37.82 -17.66 13.56
N ARG A 150 37.75 -16.50 14.20
CA ARG A 150 38.55 -16.14 15.39
C ARG A 150 37.76 -16.37 16.68
#